data_AF-A0A8T2PP24-F1
#
_entry.id   AF-A0A8T2PP24-F1
#
_cell.length_a   1.000
_cell.length_b   1.000
_cell.length_c   1.000
_cell.angle_alpha   90.00
_cell.angle_beta   90.00
_cell.angle_gamma   90.00
#
_symmetry.space_group_name_H-M   'P 1'
#
loop_
_entity.id
_entity.type
_entity.pdbx_description
1 polymer ?
#
loop_
_entity_poly.entity_id
_entity_poly.type
_entity_poly.pdbx_seq_one_letter_code
_entity_poly.pdbx_strand_id
1 'polypeptide(L)'
;MAAGHTEKDSANQKLQFAPFCSALEAGFWHQLTQKKLNDYRLDESPKSIKGYYYNGDPAGLPTRLTLEFSAFDATGPTPARCCPALGTLYNMNTFEAFKSCDKKALLEKEANEIWEAVQSEKVLEDPSLLSKFLLLTFADLKKYHFYYWFCFPALCFTEGIQVVEQPVTLEEKFSPKQIAALQVSYDALCSDIGTTAIPYFLVKYTEEAVLVSPLKDWDTFFQGQKKVTVAVYDPCTLSQHPGWPLRNLLVLIATKW
;
A
#
# COMPACT_ATOMS: atom_id res chain seq x y z
N MET A 1 -5.46 -3.18 52.58
CA MET A 1 -6.21 -4.12 51.71
C MET A 1 -7.16 -3.26 50.88
N ALA A 2 -7.15 -3.20 49.56
CA ALA A 2 -6.64 -4.13 48.57
C ALA A 2 -5.84 -3.38 47.49
N ALA A 3 -4.64 -3.91 47.21
CA ALA A 3 -3.93 -3.69 45.97
C ALA A 3 -4.43 -4.70 44.94
N GLY A 4 -4.45 -4.30 43.66
CA GLY A 4 -4.53 -5.20 42.53
C GLY A 4 -5.81 -5.07 41.72
N HIS A 5 -5.76 -4.30 40.64
CA HIS A 5 -6.25 -4.70 39.31
C HIS A 5 -6.06 -3.54 38.32
N THR A 6 -4.99 -3.60 37.51
CA THR A 6 -4.96 -3.26 36.07
C THR A 6 -3.52 -3.41 35.54
N GLU A 7 -2.99 -4.63 35.57
CA GLU A 7 -1.68 -4.94 34.96
C GLU A 7 -1.76 -6.17 34.03
N LYS A 8 -2.96 -6.53 33.54
CA LYS A 8 -3.20 -7.82 32.87
C LYS A 8 -3.83 -7.79 31.46
N ASP A 9 -3.95 -6.65 30.79
CA ASP A 9 -4.56 -6.60 29.44
C ASP A 9 -3.62 -6.24 28.28
N SER A 10 -2.34 -5.91 28.51
CA SER A 10 -1.43 -5.51 27.42
C SER A 10 -0.69 -6.65 26.73
N ALA A 11 -0.81 -7.91 27.21
CA ALA A 11 0.09 -8.99 26.82
C ALA A 11 -0.32 -9.80 25.58
N ASN A 12 -1.34 -9.40 24.80
CA ASN A 12 -1.73 -10.19 23.61
C ASN A 12 -2.59 -9.46 22.56
N GLN A 13 -2.37 -8.18 22.33
CA GLN A 13 -3.14 -7.44 21.31
C GLN A 13 -2.69 -7.85 19.90
N LYS A 14 -3.61 -8.40 19.11
CA LYS A 14 -3.36 -8.69 17.70
C LYS A 14 -3.30 -7.39 16.90
N LEU A 15 -2.32 -7.29 16.01
CA LEU A 15 -2.15 -6.15 15.11
C LEU A 15 -3.34 -6.09 14.15
N GLN A 16 -4.04 -4.97 14.18
CA GLN A 16 -5.12 -4.65 13.26
C GLN A 16 -4.64 -3.58 12.28
N PHE A 17 -5.19 -3.61 11.07
CA PHE A 17 -4.77 -2.74 9.98
C PHE A 17 -5.97 -1.95 9.48
N ALA A 18 -5.77 -0.66 9.21
CA ALA A 18 -6.79 0.16 8.58
C ALA A 18 -6.91 -0.21 7.08
N PRO A 19 -8.12 -0.53 6.60
CA PRO A 19 -8.34 -0.89 5.21
C PRO A 19 -8.19 0.32 4.28
N PHE A 20 -7.71 0.08 3.05
CA PHE A 20 -7.81 1.06 1.99
C PHE A 20 -9.27 1.35 1.63
N CYS A 21 -9.58 2.63 1.44
CA CYS A 21 -10.79 3.11 0.82
C CYS A 21 -10.48 3.53 -0.63
N SER A 22 -11.30 3.10 -1.57
CA SER A 22 -11.17 3.52 -2.96
C SER A 22 -11.68 4.94 -3.16
N ALA A 23 -10.91 5.77 -3.86
CA ALA A 23 -11.33 7.10 -4.33
C ALA A 23 -11.27 7.14 -5.87
N LEU A 24 -12.42 7.09 -6.52
CA LEU A 24 -12.53 7.18 -7.98
C LEU A 24 -12.97 8.58 -8.37
N GLU A 25 -12.16 9.28 -9.18
CA GLU A 25 -12.56 10.59 -9.70
C GLU A 25 -13.47 10.47 -10.93
N ALA A 26 -14.26 11.52 -11.19
CA ALA A 26 -15.11 11.58 -12.39
C ALA A 26 -14.30 11.38 -13.69
N GLY A 27 -13.07 11.92 -13.74
CA GLY A 27 -12.16 11.77 -14.87
C GLY A 27 -11.84 10.31 -15.21
N PHE A 28 -11.75 9.44 -14.20
CA PHE A 28 -11.54 8.01 -14.40
C PHE A 28 -12.70 7.37 -15.19
N TRP A 29 -13.94 7.67 -14.82
CA TRP A 29 -15.13 7.13 -15.49
C TRP A 29 -15.30 7.61 -16.92
N HIS A 30 -14.99 8.89 -17.16
CA HIS A 30 -14.98 9.44 -18.50
C HIS A 30 -13.95 8.74 -19.38
N GLN A 31 -12.73 8.55 -18.87
CA GLN A 31 -11.67 7.85 -19.60
C GLN A 31 -12.01 6.38 -19.83
N LEU A 32 -12.58 5.70 -18.84
CA LEU A 32 -13.06 4.32 -18.98
C LEU A 32 -14.09 4.20 -20.10
N THR A 33 -15.03 5.15 -20.17
CA THR A 33 -16.07 5.19 -21.20
C THR A 33 -15.48 5.38 -22.59
N GLN A 34 -14.55 6.32 -22.74
CA GLN A 34 -13.86 6.56 -24.01
C GLN A 34 -13.06 5.33 -24.45
N LYS A 35 -12.30 4.72 -23.53
CA LYS A 35 -11.55 3.49 -23.79
C LYS A 35 -12.47 2.32 -24.14
N LYS A 36 -13.60 2.17 -23.45
CA LYS A 36 -14.58 1.12 -23.73
C LYS A 36 -15.21 1.27 -25.12
N LEU A 37 -15.54 2.49 -25.54
CA LEU A 37 -16.15 2.75 -26.85
C LEU A 37 -15.15 2.63 -28.00
N ASN A 38 -13.96 3.20 -27.85
CA ASN A 38 -13.01 3.36 -28.94
C ASN A 38 -12.08 2.15 -29.08
N ASP A 39 -11.55 1.66 -27.95
CA ASP A 39 -10.45 0.69 -27.92
C ASP A 39 -10.92 -0.72 -27.54
N TYR A 40 -11.60 -0.88 -26.40
CA TYR A 40 -11.92 -2.20 -25.86
C TYR A 40 -13.13 -2.83 -26.55
N ARG A 41 -14.18 -2.06 -26.83
CA ARG A 41 -15.44 -2.54 -27.44
C ARG A 41 -16.06 -3.70 -26.66
N LEU A 42 -15.87 -4.93 -27.13
CA LEU A 42 -16.35 -6.17 -26.50
C LEU A 42 -15.24 -6.94 -25.76
N ASP A 43 -14.01 -6.44 -25.78
CA ASP A 43 -12.87 -7.04 -25.10
C ASP A 43 -13.01 -6.91 -23.58
N GLU A 44 -13.07 -8.06 -22.92
CA GLU A 44 -13.13 -8.20 -21.46
C GLU A 44 -11.76 -8.57 -20.86
N SER A 45 -10.69 -8.53 -21.67
CA SER A 45 -9.34 -8.83 -21.18
C SER A 45 -8.90 -7.84 -20.09
N PRO A 46 -8.16 -8.32 -19.07
CA PRO A 46 -7.66 -7.48 -17.99
C PRO A 46 -6.75 -6.37 -18.52
N LYS A 47 -6.92 -5.16 -17.99
CA LYS A 47 -6.11 -3.99 -18.35
C LYS A 47 -5.31 -3.53 -17.14
N SER A 48 -4.03 -3.29 -17.33
CA SER A 48 -3.19 -2.69 -16.29
C SER A 48 -3.57 -1.23 -16.10
N ILE A 49 -3.80 -0.85 -14.85
CA ILE A 49 -4.07 0.51 -14.42
C ILE A 49 -3.13 0.87 -13.26
N LYS A 50 -2.94 2.16 -13.04
CA LYS A 50 -2.12 2.68 -11.95
C LYS A 50 -2.92 3.67 -11.11
N GLY A 51 -2.95 3.40 -9.82
CA GLY A 51 -3.43 4.34 -8.82
C GLY A 51 -2.28 4.94 -8.03
N TYR A 52 -2.63 5.78 -7.08
CA TYR A 52 -1.67 6.31 -6.13
C TYR A 52 -2.32 6.53 -4.78
N TYR A 53 -1.50 6.59 -3.73
CA TYR A 53 -1.93 6.95 -2.38
C TYR A 53 -0.95 7.96 -1.78
N TYR A 54 -1.41 8.66 -0.75
CA TYR A 54 -0.73 9.79 -0.12
C TYR A 54 -0.85 9.71 1.40
N ASN A 55 0.16 10.20 2.13
CA ASN A 55 0.21 10.14 3.60
C ASN A 55 0.04 11.49 4.32
N GLY A 56 -0.18 12.59 3.60
CA GLY A 56 -0.37 13.91 4.23
C GLY A 56 -1.84 14.30 4.38
N ASP A 57 -2.74 13.33 4.48
CA ASP A 57 -4.15 13.58 4.77
C ASP A 57 -4.33 13.99 6.25
N PRO A 58 -5.20 14.97 6.57
CA PRO A 58 -5.53 15.32 7.95
C PRO A 58 -6.03 14.14 8.79
N ALA A 59 -5.78 14.22 10.11
CA ALA A 59 -6.24 13.23 11.07
C ALA A 59 -7.76 12.95 10.97
N GLY A 60 -8.13 11.68 10.90
CA GLY A 60 -9.52 11.23 10.81
C GLY A 60 -10.05 11.03 9.39
N LEU A 61 -9.27 11.36 8.35
CA LEU A 61 -9.61 10.97 6.99
C LEU A 61 -9.25 9.50 6.71
N PRO A 62 -10.05 8.81 5.88
CA PRO A 62 -9.79 7.42 5.53
C PRO A 62 -8.53 7.28 4.68
N THR A 63 -7.87 6.13 4.80
CA THR A 63 -6.73 5.70 4.00
C THR A 63 -7.14 5.52 2.54
N ARG A 64 -6.89 6.48 1.66
CA ARG A 64 -7.42 6.45 0.28
C ARG A 64 -6.40 5.98 -0.75
N LEU A 65 -6.86 5.14 -1.68
CA LEU A 65 -6.19 4.86 -2.95
C LEU A 65 -6.99 5.50 -4.08
N THR A 66 -6.39 6.45 -4.78
CA THR A 66 -7.05 7.30 -5.76
C THR A 66 -6.76 6.85 -7.19
N LEU A 67 -7.80 6.81 -8.03
CA LEU A 67 -7.68 6.69 -9.49
C LEU A 67 -8.22 7.93 -10.19
N GLU A 68 -7.39 8.50 -11.05
CA GLU A 68 -7.70 9.66 -11.89
C GLU A 68 -7.81 9.29 -13.38
N PHE A 69 -7.92 10.29 -14.25
CA PHE A 69 -7.89 10.11 -15.71
C PHE A 69 -6.58 9.45 -16.19
N SER A 70 -5.47 9.69 -15.50
CA SER A 70 -4.13 9.14 -15.80
C SER A 70 -3.99 7.66 -15.43
N ALA A 71 -4.98 7.07 -14.74
CA ALA A 71 -4.88 5.70 -14.25
C ALA A 71 -4.72 4.65 -15.36
N PHE A 72 -5.12 4.96 -16.60
CA PHE A 72 -4.97 4.08 -17.75
C PHE A 72 -3.58 4.15 -18.40
N ASP A 73 -2.74 5.10 -17.98
CA ASP A 73 -1.33 5.18 -18.35
C ASP A 73 -0.47 4.56 -17.25
N ALA A 74 -0.29 3.24 -17.33
CA ALA A 74 0.52 2.49 -16.37
C ALA A 74 1.97 2.99 -16.29
N THR A 75 2.50 3.58 -17.36
CA THR A 75 3.87 4.12 -17.45
C THR A 75 3.98 5.61 -17.13
N GLY A 76 2.87 6.31 -16.95
CA GLY A 76 2.85 7.76 -16.74
C GLY A 76 3.56 8.22 -15.46
N PRO A 77 3.84 9.52 -15.31
CA PRO A 77 4.38 10.03 -14.05
C PRO A 77 3.34 9.93 -12.93
N THR A 78 3.77 9.54 -11.73
CA THR A 78 2.96 9.61 -10.51
C THR A 78 3.02 11.05 -9.97
N PRO A 79 1.92 11.60 -9.41
CA PRO A 79 1.95 12.91 -8.77
C PRO A 79 3.06 13.02 -7.71
N ALA A 80 3.56 14.24 -7.51
CA ALA A 80 4.62 14.48 -6.54
C ALA A 80 4.19 14.07 -5.13
N ARG A 81 5.11 13.44 -4.40
CA ARG A 81 4.92 12.94 -3.03
C ARG A 81 3.83 11.87 -2.91
N CYS A 82 3.44 11.20 -3.99
CA CYS A 82 2.48 10.11 -3.95
C CYS A 82 3.16 8.79 -4.30
N CYS A 83 2.79 7.71 -3.62
CA CYS A 83 3.30 6.38 -3.92
C CYS A 83 2.42 5.72 -5.00
N PRO A 84 3.03 5.20 -6.08
CA PRO A 84 2.28 4.45 -7.09
C PRO A 84 1.77 3.12 -6.50
N ALA A 85 0.59 2.73 -6.96
CA ALA A 85 0.02 1.42 -6.74
C ALA A 85 -0.39 0.86 -8.11
N LEU A 86 0.11 -0.32 -8.47
CA LEU A 86 -0.28 -0.97 -9.72
C LEU A 86 -1.55 -1.78 -9.51
N GLY A 87 -2.41 -1.86 -10.51
CA GLY A 87 -3.61 -2.67 -10.40
C GLY A 87 -4.13 -3.18 -11.72
N THR A 88 -5.10 -4.07 -11.61
CA THR A 88 -5.71 -4.74 -12.76
C THR A 88 -7.19 -4.39 -12.83
N LEU A 89 -7.61 -3.84 -13.97
CA LEU A 89 -8.98 -3.52 -14.29
C LEU A 89 -9.63 -4.66 -15.06
N TYR A 90 -10.71 -5.20 -14.51
CA TYR A 90 -11.60 -6.14 -15.19
C TYR A 90 -12.92 -5.41 -15.46
N ASN A 91 -13.18 -5.05 -16.71
CA ASN A 91 -14.45 -4.44 -17.11
C ASN A 91 -15.32 -5.48 -17.81
N MET A 92 -16.47 -5.77 -17.21
CA MET A 92 -17.46 -6.70 -17.75
C MET A 92 -18.42 -5.98 -18.72
N ASN A 93 -18.90 -6.67 -19.74
CA ASN A 93 -19.87 -6.11 -20.67
C ASN A 93 -21.32 -6.22 -20.21
N THR A 94 -21.65 -7.21 -19.38
CA THR A 94 -23.00 -7.43 -18.85
C THR A 94 -23.01 -7.32 -17.33
N PHE A 95 -24.16 -6.90 -16.80
CA PHE A 95 -24.35 -6.78 -15.36
C PHE A 95 -24.40 -8.16 -14.69
N GLU A 96 -24.94 -9.15 -15.39
CA GLU A 96 -24.98 -10.54 -14.97
C GLU A 96 -23.56 -11.08 -14.81
N ALA A 97 -22.67 -10.87 -15.78
CA ALA A 97 -21.27 -11.29 -15.68
C ALA A 97 -20.55 -10.61 -14.50
N PHE A 98 -20.80 -9.33 -14.24
CA PHE A 98 -20.25 -8.63 -13.07
C PHE A 98 -20.70 -9.25 -11.73
N LYS A 99 -21.95 -9.73 -11.66
CA LYS A 99 -22.50 -10.39 -10.47
C LYS A 99 -22.03 -11.83 -10.31
N SER A 100 -21.99 -12.60 -11.40
CA SER A 100 -21.60 -14.02 -11.39
C SER A 100 -20.09 -14.25 -11.44
N CYS A 101 -19.30 -13.19 -11.67
CA CYS A 101 -17.85 -13.26 -11.66
C CYS A 101 -17.34 -13.82 -10.32
N ASP A 102 -16.40 -14.77 -10.39
CA ASP A 102 -15.76 -15.32 -9.22
C ASP A 102 -14.75 -14.32 -8.63
N LYS A 103 -15.30 -13.50 -7.76
CA LYS A 103 -14.63 -12.49 -6.93
C LYS A 103 -13.48 -13.07 -6.12
N LYS A 104 -13.60 -14.33 -5.65
CA LYS A 104 -12.57 -14.98 -4.84
C LYS A 104 -11.43 -15.44 -5.72
N ALA A 105 -11.73 -16.09 -6.85
CA ALA A 105 -10.70 -16.52 -7.80
C ALA A 105 -9.88 -15.34 -8.33
N LEU A 106 -10.50 -14.19 -8.61
CA LEU A 106 -9.77 -12.98 -9.00
C LEU A 106 -8.87 -12.46 -7.87
N LEU A 107 -9.36 -12.42 -6.64
CA LEU A 107 -8.55 -12.03 -5.48
C LEU A 107 -7.35 -12.98 -5.28
N GLU A 108 -7.58 -14.29 -5.35
CA GLU A 108 -6.53 -15.31 -5.21
C GLU A 108 -5.49 -15.20 -6.32
N LYS A 109 -5.92 -14.93 -7.56
CA LYS A 109 -5.00 -14.70 -8.68
C LYS A 109 -4.06 -13.54 -8.41
N GLU A 110 -4.59 -12.37 -8.05
CA GLU A 110 -3.76 -11.19 -7.81
C GLU A 110 -2.91 -11.34 -6.54
N ALA A 111 -3.42 -12.04 -5.52
CA ALA A 111 -2.64 -12.39 -4.32
C ALA A 111 -1.47 -13.34 -4.65
N ASN A 112 -1.68 -14.32 -5.52
CA ASN A 112 -0.62 -15.21 -5.99
C ASN A 112 0.45 -14.44 -6.76
N GLU A 113 0.09 -13.44 -7.58
CA GLU A 113 1.09 -12.59 -8.23
C GLU A 113 1.94 -11.79 -7.23
N ILE A 114 1.34 -11.28 -6.15
CA ILE A 114 2.10 -10.63 -5.07
C ILE A 114 3.04 -11.65 -4.42
N TRP A 115 2.55 -12.85 -4.12
CA TRP A 115 3.32 -13.92 -3.51
C TRP A 115 4.50 -14.36 -4.38
N GLU A 116 4.29 -14.56 -5.68
CA GLU A 116 5.35 -14.88 -6.65
C GLU A 116 6.39 -13.77 -6.71
N ALA A 117 5.97 -12.50 -6.71
CA ALA A 117 6.88 -11.36 -6.72
C ALA A 117 7.70 -11.26 -5.43
N VAL A 118 7.12 -11.64 -4.28
CA VAL A 118 7.81 -11.77 -2.99
C VAL A 118 8.85 -12.89 -3.06
N GLN A 119 8.48 -14.07 -3.57
CA GLN A 119 9.40 -15.22 -3.70
C GLN A 119 10.53 -14.98 -4.70
N SER A 120 10.26 -14.31 -5.82
CA SER A 120 11.25 -14.03 -6.86
C SER A 120 12.08 -12.78 -6.57
N GLU A 121 11.92 -12.16 -5.40
CA GLU A 121 12.61 -10.94 -4.96
C GLU A 121 12.40 -9.69 -5.83
N LYS A 122 11.48 -9.73 -6.80
CA LYS A 122 11.17 -8.59 -7.68
C LYS A 122 10.65 -7.39 -6.89
N VAL A 123 10.01 -7.67 -5.75
CA VAL A 123 9.53 -6.65 -4.81
C VAL A 123 10.67 -5.79 -4.23
N LEU A 124 11.91 -6.29 -4.19
CA LEU A 124 13.04 -5.48 -3.69
C LEU A 124 13.52 -4.47 -4.72
N GLU A 125 13.35 -4.78 -6.01
CA GLU A 125 13.61 -3.84 -7.11
C GLU A 125 12.46 -2.83 -7.24
N ASP A 126 11.21 -3.32 -7.20
CA ASP A 126 10.01 -2.49 -7.23
C ASP A 126 9.07 -2.81 -6.06
N PRO A 127 9.21 -2.08 -4.95
CA PRO A 127 8.37 -2.29 -3.77
C PRO A 127 6.90 -1.92 -3.98
N SER A 128 6.55 -1.18 -5.06
CA SER A 128 5.16 -0.83 -5.35
C SER A 128 4.27 -2.05 -5.65
N LEU A 129 4.88 -3.18 -6.03
CA LEU A 129 4.22 -4.46 -6.27
C LEU A 129 3.49 -5.03 -5.04
N LEU A 130 3.90 -4.63 -3.82
CA LEU A 130 3.21 -5.03 -2.59
C LEU A 130 1.85 -4.34 -2.44
N SER A 131 1.67 -3.17 -3.04
CA SER A 131 0.44 -2.39 -2.95
C SER A 131 -0.45 -2.58 -4.18
N LYS A 132 -0.44 -3.80 -4.74
CA LYS A 132 -1.29 -4.15 -5.88
C LYS A 132 -2.77 -4.06 -5.51
N PHE A 133 -3.61 -3.69 -6.48
CA PHE A 133 -5.06 -3.67 -6.31
C PHE A 133 -5.79 -4.23 -7.53
N LEU A 134 -7.04 -4.60 -7.32
CA LEU A 134 -7.93 -5.14 -8.34
C LEU A 134 -9.17 -4.26 -8.41
N LEU A 135 -9.58 -3.91 -9.63
CA LEU A 135 -10.79 -3.15 -9.88
C LEU A 135 -11.69 -3.91 -10.85
N LEU A 136 -12.81 -4.43 -10.34
CA LEU A 136 -13.86 -5.03 -11.16
C LEU A 136 -14.92 -3.95 -11.45
N THR A 137 -15.27 -3.75 -12.71
CA THR A 137 -16.26 -2.75 -13.13
C THR A 137 -17.28 -3.29 -14.13
N PHE A 138 -18.44 -2.66 -14.15
CA PHE A 138 -19.43 -2.75 -15.21
C PHE A 138 -19.97 -1.34 -15.47
N ALA A 139 -19.76 -0.86 -16.69
CA ALA A 139 -20.23 0.45 -17.14
C ALA A 139 -21.48 0.30 -18.03
N ASP A 140 -22.64 0.75 -17.55
CA ASP A 140 -23.86 0.91 -18.34
C ASP A 140 -23.83 2.28 -19.03
N LEU A 141 -23.32 2.30 -20.27
CA LEU A 141 -23.19 3.52 -21.06
C LEU A 141 -24.53 4.10 -21.52
N LYS A 142 -25.63 3.34 -21.46
CA LYS A 142 -26.96 3.84 -21.84
C LYS A 142 -27.55 4.71 -20.73
N LYS A 143 -27.37 4.29 -19.47
CA LYS A 143 -27.86 5.00 -18.29
C LYS A 143 -26.80 5.85 -17.60
N TYR A 144 -25.55 5.76 -18.05
CA TYR A 144 -24.40 6.37 -17.39
C TYR A 144 -24.25 5.93 -15.92
N HIS A 145 -24.57 4.66 -15.65
CA HIS A 145 -24.39 4.04 -14.33
C HIS A 145 -23.14 3.17 -14.33
N PHE A 146 -22.29 3.38 -13.33
CA PHE A 146 -21.05 2.65 -13.16
C PHE A 146 -21.12 1.81 -11.89
N TYR A 147 -20.99 0.50 -12.04
CA TYR A 147 -20.91 -0.45 -10.95
C TYR A 147 -19.47 -0.87 -10.79
N TYR A 148 -18.98 -0.89 -9.56
CA TYR A 148 -17.59 -1.24 -9.31
C TYR A 148 -17.39 -1.94 -8.00
N TRP A 149 -16.26 -2.62 -7.91
CA TRP A 149 -15.82 -3.28 -6.70
C TRP A 149 -14.30 -3.30 -6.67
N PHE A 150 -13.73 -2.67 -5.64
CA PHE A 150 -12.30 -2.69 -5.36
C PHE A 150 -11.95 -3.87 -4.49
N CYS A 151 -10.79 -4.43 -4.75
CA CYS A 151 -10.15 -5.39 -3.89
C CYS A 151 -8.68 -5.01 -3.71
N PHE A 152 -8.20 -5.08 -2.47
CA PHE A 152 -6.80 -4.83 -2.11
C PHE A 152 -6.24 -6.14 -1.57
N PRO A 153 -5.68 -7.01 -2.45
CA PRO A 153 -5.14 -8.30 -2.04
C PRO A 153 -4.08 -8.12 -0.94
N ALA A 154 -4.27 -8.82 0.17
CA ALA A 154 -3.32 -8.81 1.26
C ALA A 154 -3.03 -10.22 1.76
N LEU A 155 -1.75 -10.54 1.83
CA LEU A 155 -1.26 -11.79 2.40
C LEU A 155 -1.44 -11.75 3.92
N CYS A 156 -1.91 -12.85 4.49
CA CYS A 156 -2.29 -12.92 5.90
C CYS A 156 -1.52 -14.05 6.60
N PHE A 157 -1.01 -13.77 7.80
CA PHE A 157 -0.50 -14.80 8.69
C PHE A 157 -1.66 -15.56 9.33
N THR A 158 -1.56 -16.90 9.38
CA THR A 158 -2.59 -17.78 9.97
C THR A 158 -2.83 -17.52 11.45
N GLU A 159 -1.76 -17.25 12.21
CA GLU A 159 -1.84 -17.03 13.67
C GLU A 159 -2.13 -15.56 14.02
N GLY A 160 -1.97 -14.65 13.05
CA GLY A 160 -1.98 -13.20 13.26
C GLY A 160 -0.68 -12.68 13.87
N ILE A 161 -0.46 -11.38 13.79
CA ILE A 161 0.76 -10.72 14.28
C ILE A 161 0.48 -10.12 15.65
N GLN A 162 1.35 -10.36 16.62
CA GLN A 162 1.22 -9.81 17.96
C GLN A 162 2.00 -8.50 18.09
N VAL A 163 1.37 -7.52 18.73
CA VAL A 163 2.00 -6.24 19.04
C VAL A 163 2.77 -6.38 20.35
N VAL A 164 4.08 -6.15 20.31
CA VAL A 164 4.96 -6.25 21.49
C VAL A 164 4.93 -4.96 22.33
N GLU A 165 4.92 -3.81 21.65
CA GLU A 165 4.87 -2.48 22.27
C GLU A 165 3.76 -1.64 21.63
N GLN A 166 3.11 -0.79 22.42
CA GLN A 166 2.06 0.10 21.91
C GLN A 166 2.64 1.11 20.92
N PRO A 167 1.89 1.48 19.86
CA PRO A 167 2.34 2.46 18.89
C PRO A 167 2.52 3.82 19.59
N VAL A 168 3.67 4.43 19.33
CA VAL A 168 4.02 5.78 19.79
C VAL A 168 4.20 6.68 18.59
N THR A 169 3.97 7.98 18.77
CA THR A 169 4.18 8.95 17.70
C THR A 169 5.67 9.11 17.42
N LEU A 170 5.99 9.57 16.21
CA LEU A 170 7.38 9.84 15.84
C LEU A 170 8.00 10.92 16.76
N GLU A 171 7.22 11.92 17.16
CA GLU A 171 7.64 13.01 18.06
C GLU A 171 7.96 12.54 19.49
N GLU A 172 7.27 11.51 19.98
CA GLU A 172 7.56 10.91 21.28
C GLU A 172 8.82 10.04 21.24
N LYS A 173 9.11 9.41 20.09
CA LYS A 173 10.23 8.47 19.95
C LYS A 173 11.52 9.12 19.48
N PHE A 174 11.45 10.15 18.63
CA PHE A 174 12.58 10.80 18.00
C PHE A 174 12.70 12.26 18.48
N SER A 175 13.94 12.70 18.69
CA SER A 175 14.20 14.12 18.96
C SER A 175 13.95 14.98 17.71
N PRO A 176 13.69 16.30 17.88
CA PRO A 176 13.50 17.21 16.75
C PRO A 176 14.67 17.20 15.75
N LYS A 177 15.91 17.01 16.25
CA LYS A 177 17.10 16.88 15.41
C LYS A 177 17.06 15.63 14.55
N GLN A 178 16.64 14.49 15.11
CA GLN A 178 16.53 13.24 14.37
C GLN A 178 15.38 13.29 13.35
N ILE A 179 14.26 13.94 13.67
CA ILE A 179 13.15 14.13 12.73
C ILE A 179 13.61 14.97 11.52
N ALA A 180 14.31 16.07 11.75
CA ALA A 180 14.87 16.87 10.68
C ALA A 180 15.89 16.08 9.85
N ALA A 181 16.78 15.31 10.49
CA ALA A 181 17.72 14.44 9.80
C ALA A 181 17.01 13.37 8.95
N LEU A 182 15.94 12.76 9.47
CA LEU A 182 15.13 11.77 8.75
C LEU A 182 14.53 12.36 7.47
N GLN A 183 13.96 13.57 7.55
CA GLN A 183 13.40 14.27 6.39
C GLN A 183 14.47 14.51 5.32
N VAL A 184 15.62 15.06 5.72
CA VAL A 184 16.75 15.32 4.80
C VAL A 184 17.24 14.03 4.14
N SER A 185 17.42 12.96 4.91
CA SER A 185 17.87 11.68 4.39
C SER A 185 16.85 11.02 3.46
N TYR A 186 15.55 11.13 3.77
CA TYR A 186 14.48 10.61 2.92
C TYR A 186 14.36 11.38 1.60
N ASP A 187 14.45 12.72 1.63
CA ASP A 187 14.42 13.55 0.43
C ASP A 187 15.65 13.28 -0.46
N ALA A 188 16.83 13.05 0.14
CA ALA A 188 18.03 12.66 -0.57
C ALA A 188 17.86 11.27 -1.23
N LEU A 189 17.26 10.31 -0.53
CA LEU A 189 16.99 8.98 -1.07
C LEU A 189 16.00 9.04 -2.25
N CYS A 190 14.91 9.80 -2.12
CA CYS A 190 13.96 10.01 -3.22
C CYS A 190 14.66 10.61 -4.45
N SER A 191 15.52 11.59 -4.22
CA SER A 191 16.30 12.25 -5.28
C SER A 191 17.29 11.31 -5.98
N ASP A 192 17.98 10.45 -5.23
CA ASP A 192 18.95 9.47 -5.76
C ASP A 192 18.28 8.41 -6.65
N ILE A 193 17.12 7.91 -6.22
CA ILE A 193 16.33 6.92 -6.99
C ILE A 193 15.59 7.58 -8.16
N GLY A 194 15.45 8.91 -8.15
CA GLY A 194 14.69 9.66 -9.16
C GLY A 194 13.18 9.49 -9.01
N THR A 195 12.69 9.28 -7.78
CA THR A 195 11.26 9.14 -7.47
C THR A 195 10.81 10.21 -6.48
N THR A 196 9.51 10.45 -6.37
CA THR A 196 8.98 11.49 -5.48
C THR A 196 8.52 10.95 -4.13
N ALA A 197 8.33 9.63 -4.02
CA ALA A 197 7.99 8.95 -2.77
C ALA A 197 8.36 7.48 -2.85
N ILE A 198 8.93 6.95 -1.77
CA ILE A 198 9.35 5.55 -1.66
C ILE A 198 8.44 4.88 -0.61
N PRO A 199 7.71 3.82 -0.98
CA PRO A 199 6.69 3.26 -0.11
C PRO A 199 7.27 2.50 1.09
N TYR A 200 8.47 1.92 0.95
CA TYR A 200 9.11 1.13 2.00
C TYR A 200 10.62 1.35 1.98
N PHE A 201 11.21 1.60 3.14
CA PHE A 201 12.64 1.89 3.26
C PHE A 201 13.18 1.49 4.63
N LEU A 202 14.49 1.33 4.72
CA LEU A 202 15.21 1.00 5.94
C LEU A 202 15.61 2.27 6.66
N VAL A 203 15.59 2.23 7.98
CA VAL A 203 16.00 3.35 8.82
C VAL A 203 17.01 2.88 9.84
N LYS A 204 18.10 3.63 9.97
CA LYS A 204 19.10 3.47 11.01
C LYS A 204 19.31 4.81 11.66
N TYR A 205 19.19 4.86 12.97
CA TYR A 205 19.32 6.11 13.71
C TYR A 205 20.21 5.93 14.92
N THR A 206 21.03 6.95 15.17
CA THR A 206 21.78 7.15 16.40
C THR A 206 21.26 8.43 17.06
N GLU A 207 21.82 8.83 18.20
CA GLU A 207 21.46 10.10 18.84
C GLU A 207 21.71 11.32 17.94
N GLU A 208 22.65 11.22 16.99
CA GLU A 208 23.13 12.35 16.19
C GLU A 208 22.79 12.26 14.70
N ALA A 209 22.55 11.05 14.16
CA ALA A 209 22.35 10.85 12.73
C ALA A 209 21.19 9.90 12.44
N VAL A 210 20.49 10.17 11.33
CA VAL A 210 19.53 9.25 10.73
C VAL A 210 20.00 8.94 9.33
N LEU A 211 20.01 7.66 8.97
CA LEU A 211 20.33 7.16 7.66
C LEU A 211 19.14 6.37 7.17
N VAL A 212 18.88 6.47 5.86
CA VAL A 212 17.85 5.69 5.20
C VAL A 212 18.44 4.96 4.00
N SER A 213 17.85 3.82 3.65
CA SER A 213 18.33 3.01 2.53
C SER A 213 17.17 2.21 1.91
N PRO A 214 17.23 1.84 0.62
CA PRO A 214 16.24 0.96 0.00
C PRO A 214 16.17 -0.42 0.66
N LEU A 215 15.04 -1.12 0.49
CA LEU A 215 14.88 -2.49 1.03
C LEU A 215 15.91 -3.49 0.49
N LYS A 216 16.38 -3.32 -0.75
CA LYS A 216 17.39 -4.21 -1.38
C LYS A 216 18.73 -4.23 -0.63
N ASP A 217 19.04 -3.18 0.13
CA ASP A 217 20.31 -3.02 0.82
C ASP A 217 20.24 -3.51 2.27
N TRP A 218 19.25 -4.34 2.61
CA TRP A 218 19.02 -4.83 3.98
C TRP A 218 20.27 -5.41 4.64
N ASP A 219 20.92 -6.34 3.96
CA ASP A 219 22.06 -7.08 4.52
C ASP A 219 23.30 -6.20 4.67
N THR A 220 23.50 -5.21 3.80
CA THR A 220 24.64 -4.29 3.83
C THR A 220 24.40 -3.14 4.82
N PHE A 221 23.18 -2.65 4.93
CA PHE A 221 22.81 -1.51 5.75
C PHE A 221 22.85 -1.82 7.25
N PHE A 222 22.41 -3.02 7.64
CA PHE A 222 22.36 -3.46 9.04
C PHE A 222 23.52 -4.37 9.47
N GLN A 223 24.61 -4.46 8.69
CA GLN A 223 25.76 -5.32 9.02
C GLN A 223 26.18 -5.19 10.50
N GLY A 224 26.08 -6.30 11.24
CA GLY A 224 26.44 -6.39 12.66
C GLY A 224 25.43 -5.84 13.66
N GLN A 225 24.26 -5.36 13.22
CA GLN A 225 23.19 -4.88 14.12
C GLN A 225 22.14 -5.95 14.39
N LYS A 226 21.74 -6.09 15.66
CA LYS A 226 20.66 -7.01 16.07
C LYS A 226 19.26 -6.40 15.95
N LYS A 227 19.15 -5.08 15.93
CA LYS A 227 17.88 -4.35 15.81
C LYS A 227 17.81 -3.72 14.44
N VAL A 228 16.71 -3.98 13.75
CA VAL A 228 16.41 -3.46 12.42
C VAL A 228 15.15 -2.59 12.51
N THR A 229 15.15 -1.46 11.82
CA THR A 229 13.97 -0.60 11.70
C THR A 229 13.59 -0.47 10.24
N VAL A 230 12.32 -0.76 9.94
CA VAL A 230 11.74 -0.63 8.61
C VAL A 230 10.66 0.43 8.69
N ALA A 231 10.69 1.38 7.77
CA ALA A 231 9.69 2.42 7.63
C ALA A 231 8.76 2.13 6.46
N VAL A 232 7.50 2.54 6.64
CA VAL A 232 6.43 2.41 5.66
C VAL A 232 5.85 3.79 5.42
N TYR A 233 5.66 4.13 4.15
CA TYR A 233 4.84 5.26 3.75
C TYR A 233 3.38 4.90 4.04
N ASP A 234 2.89 5.31 5.21
CA ASP A 234 1.56 4.91 5.70
C ASP A 234 0.49 5.94 5.32
N PRO A 235 -0.50 5.60 4.47
CA PRO A 235 -1.65 6.47 4.17
C PRO A 235 -2.68 6.53 5.31
N CYS A 236 -2.49 5.79 6.41
CA CYS A 236 -3.39 5.81 7.54
C CYS A 236 -3.17 7.02 8.45
N THR A 237 -4.28 7.60 8.89
CA THR A 237 -4.30 8.75 9.81
C THR A 237 -4.65 8.35 11.24
N LEU A 238 -4.85 7.05 11.51
CA LEU A 238 -5.17 6.52 12.83
C LEU A 238 -3.89 6.31 13.65
N SER A 239 -3.88 6.80 14.89
CA SER A 239 -2.71 6.71 15.77
C SER A 239 -2.44 5.30 16.31
N GLN A 240 -3.47 4.44 16.37
CA GLN A 240 -3.38 3.11 16.99
C GLN A 240 -3.27 1.96 15.98
N HIS A 241 -3.51 2.21 14.69
CA HIS A 241 -3.56 1.17 13.67
C HIS A 241 -2.77 1.59 12.44
N PRO A 242 -1.80 0.78 12.00
CA PRO A 242 -1.12 1.02 10.75
C PRO A 242 -2.04 0.81 9.55
N GLY A 243 -1.70 1.44 8.43
CA GLY A 243 -2.40 1.25 7.17
C GLY A 243 -2.18 -0.10 6.52
N TRP A 244 -3.00 -0.34 5.50
CA TRP A 244 -3.00 -1.56 4.71
C TRP A 244 -1.65 -1.95 4.08
N PRO A 245 -0.80 -1.01 3.58
CA PRO A 245 0.50 -1.35 2.98
C PRO A 245 1.41 -2.20 3.86
N LEU A 246 1.31 -2.05 5.18
CA LEU A 246 2.15 -2.79 6.13
C LEU A 246 1.91 -4.31 6.06
N ARG A 247 0.71 -4.77 5.70
CA ARG A 247 0.38 -6.22 5.69
C ARG A 247 1.32 -7.02 4.79
N ASN A 248 1.45 -6.61 3.54
CA ASN A 248 2.22 -7.33 2.54
C ASN A 248 3.73 -7.18 2.80
N LEU A 249 4.15 -6.03 3.34
CA LEU A 249 5.53 -5.84 3.79
C LEU A 249 5.92 -6.83 4.90
N LEU A 250 5.07 -7.02 5.91
CA LEU A 250 5.38 -7.94 7.01
C LEU A 250 5.55 -9.38 6.52
N VAL A 251 4.76 -9.80 5.52
CA VAL A 251 4.91 -11.10 4.87
C VAL A 251 6.24 -11.17 4.12
N LEU A 252 6.60 -10.15 3.33
CA LEU A 252 7.90 -10.09 2.66
C LEU A 252 9.05 -10.27 3.67
N ILE A 253 9.01 -9.51 4.78
CA ILE A 253 10.05 -9.56 5.81
C ILE A 253 10.16 -10.98 6.36
N ALA A 254 9.04 -11.56 6.83
CA ALA A 254 9.02 -12.89 7.43
C ALA A 254 9.42 -14.03 6.48
N THR A 255 9.25 -13.84 5.17
CA THR A 255 9.64 -14.84 4.17
C THR A 255 11.11 -14.77 3.78
N LYS A 256 11.72 -13.59 3.86
CA LYS A 256 13.08 -13.36 3.36
C LYS A 256 14.14 -13.34 4.46
N TRP A 257 13.82 -12.79 5.64
CA TRP A 257 14.74 -12.62 6.77
C TRP A 257 14.19 -13.20 8.06
#